data_AF-S8E2S8-F1
#
_entry.id   AF-S8E2S8-F1
#
_cell.length_a   1.000
_cell.length_b   1.000
_cell.length_c   1.000
_cell.angle_alpha   90.00
_cell.angle_beta   90.00
_cell.angle_gamma   90.00
#
_symmetry.space_group_name_H-M   'P 1'
#
loop_
_entity.id
_entity.type
_entity.pdbx_description
1 polymer ?
#
loop_
_entity_poly.entity_id
_entity_poly.type
_entity_poly.pdbx_seq_one_letter_code
_entity_poly.pdbx_strand_id
1 'polypeptide(L)'
;MVSGSGICAKRVVVDARHHMLGRLASILAKELLNGQKVVVVRCEEICLSGGLVRQKMKYMRFLRKRMNTKPSHGPIHFRAPSKILWRTIRG
;
A
#
# COMPACT_ATOMS: atom_id res chain seq x y z
N MET A 1 -10.67 -16.99 18.86
CA MET A 1 -11.20 -16.36 17.62
C MET A 1 -10.21 -16.65 16.51
N VAL A 2 -10.50 -17.65 15.66
CA VAL A 2 -9.60 -18.03 14.56
C VAL A 2 -9.84 -17.07 13.40
N SER A 3 -8.76 -16.51 12.85
CA SER A 3 -8.83 -15.64 11.67
C SER A 3 -9.26 -16.46 10.44
N GLY A 4 -10.52 -16.37 10.05
CA GLY A 4 -11.08 -17.11 8.90
C GLY A 4 -10.60 -16.65 7.52
N SER A 5 -9.71 -15.64 7.45
CA SER A 5 -9.37 -14.92 6.23
C SER A 5 -8.01 -15.27 5.61
N GLY A 6 -7.23 -16.19 6.20
CA GLY A 6 -5.80 -16.32 5.85
C GLY A 6 -5.44 -17.38 4.82
N ILE A 7 -5.94 -18.61 4.91
CA ILE A 7 -5.27 -19.74 4.24
C ILE A 7 -6.31 -20.71 3.70
N CYS A 8 -6.68 -20.61 2.41
CA CYS A 8 -7.53 -21.66 1.81
C CYS A 8 -7.59 -21.64 0.27
N ALA A 9 -7.61 -20.47 -0.37
CA ALA A 9 -7.99 -20.38 -1.78
C ALA A 9 -6.81 -20.22 -2.75
N LYS A 10 -6.94 -20.71 -3.99
CA LYS A 10 -5.97 -20.55 -5.09
C LYS A 10 -5.72 -19.07 -5.47
N ARG A 11 -6.68 -18.19 -5.16
CA ARG A 11 -6.59 -16.72 -5.25
C ARG A 11 -7.38 -16.10 -4.10
N VAL A 12 -6.81 -15.09 -3.45
CA VAL A 12 -7.47 -14.31 -2.40
C VAL A 12 -7.81 -12.94 -2.95
N VAL A 13 -9.09 -12.58 -2.93
CA VAL A 13 -9.54 -11.24 -3.29
C VAL A 13 -9.76 -10.46 -2.00
N VAL A 14 -9.08 -9.33 -1.87
CA VAL A 14 -9.14 -8.47 -0.69
C VAL A 14 -9.78 -7.15 -1.08
N ASP A 15 -10.84 -6.83 -0.38
CA ASP A 15 -11.49 -5.53 -0.48
C ASP A 15 -10.81 -4.52 0.45
N ALA A 16 -10.30 -3.43 -0.10
CA ALA A 16 -9.51 -2.46 0.65
C ALA A 16 -10.31 -1.28 1.22
N ARG A 17 -11.62 -1.25 0.98
CA ARG A 17 -12.53 -0.22 1.49
C ARG A 17 -12.43 -0.07 3.01
N HIS A 18 -12.27 1.16 3.49
CA HIS A 18 -12.16 1.52 4.91
C HIS A 18 -11.06 0.78 5.70
N HIS A 19 -10.12 0.12 5.02
CA HIS A 19 -9.00 -0.53 5.68
C HIS A 19 -7.88 0.46 5.96
N MET A 20 -7.14 0.21 7.06
CA MET A 20 -5.97 1.01 7.41
C MET A 20 -4.77 0.61 6.55
N LEU A 21 -4.28 1.53 5.71
CA LEU A 21 -3.24 1.28 4.69
C LEU A 21 -2.06 0.44 5.21
N GLY A 22 -1.45 0.84 6.32
CA GLY A 22 -0.27 0.16 6.86
C GLY A 22 -0.58 -1.21 7.47
N ARG A 23 -1.74 -1.35 8.13
CA ARG A 23 -2.14 -2.64 8.75
C ARG A 23 -2.46 -3.65 7.66
N LEU A 24 -3.20 -3.24 6.63
CA LEU A 24 -3.52 -4.07 5.49
C LEU A 24 -2.25 -4.50 4.74
N ALA A 25 -1.35 -3.54 4.45
CA ALA A 25 -0.11 -3.84 3.73
C ALA A 25 0.77 -4.88 4.46
N SER A 26 0.84 -4.83 5.79
CA SER A 26 1.63 -5.80 6.57
C SER A 26 1.10 -7.23 6.46
N ILE A 27 -0.22 -7.41 6.53
CA ILE A 27 -0.85 -8.72 6.36
C ILE A 27 -0.66 -9.21 4.92
N LEU A 28 -0.92 -8.34 3.94
CA LEU A 28 -0.73 -8.67 2.52
C LEU A 28 0.71 -9.08 2.20
N ALA A 29 1.70 -8.38 2.75
CA ALA A 29 3.10 -8.74 2.56
C ALA A 29 3.41 -10.15 3.10
N LYS A 30 2.86 -10.51 4.27
CA LYS A 30 3.04 -11.85 4.84
C LYS A 30 2.35 -12.93 4.01
N GLU A 31 1.13 -12.68 3.54
CA GLU A 31 0.40 -13.61 2.67
C GLU A 31 1.14 -13.85 1.34
N LEU A 32 1.71 -12.79 0.75
CA LEU A 32 2.52 -12.91 -0.47
C LEU A 32 3.78 -13.76 -0.23
N LEU A 33 4.45 -13.60 0.93
CA LEU A 33 5.61 -14.42 1.30
C LEU A 33 5.24 -15.88 1.59
N ASN A 34 4.02 -16.14 2.07
CA ASN A 34 3.49 -17.50 2.22
C ASN A 34 3.11 -18.15 0.88
N GLY A 35 3.35 -17.46 -0.25
CA GLY A 35 3.09 -17.96 -1.60
C GLY A 35 1.66 -17.72 -2.10
N GLN A 36 0.87 -16.92 -1.38
CA GLN A 36 -0.52 -16.69 -1.73
C GLN A 36 -0.67 -15.70 -2.89
N LYS A 37 -1.59 -15.98 -3.81
CA LYS A 37 -1.92 -15.06 -4.92
C LYS A 37 -3.03 -14.11 -4.50
N VAL A 38 -2.67 -12.86 -4.20
CA VAL A 38 -3.63 -11.86 -3.69
C VAL A 38 -3.96 -10.80 -4.73
N VAL A 39 -5.25 -10.47 -4.86
CA VAL A 39 -5.77 -9.37 -5.68
C VAL A 39 -6.45 -8.37 -4.75
N VAL A 40 -6.02 -7.11 -4.80
CA VAL A 40 -6.62 -6.04 -3.99
C VAL A 40 -7.50 -5.17 -4.86
N VAL A 41 -8.74 -4.92 -4.41
CA VAL A 41 -9.74 -4.10 -5.12
C VAL A 41 -10.09 -2.88 -4.26
N ARG A 42 -10.55 -1.79 -4.90
CA ARG A 42 -10.91 -0.51 -4.26
C ARG A 42 -9.79 0.13 -3.44
N CYS A 43 -8.61 0.25 -4.05
CA CYS A 43 -7.44 0.85 -3.41
C CYS A 43 -7.62 2.35 -3.08
N GLU A 44 -8.54 3.02 -3.77
CA GLU A 44 -8.92 4.42 -3.58
C GLU A 44 -9.72 4.66 -2.29
N GLU A 45 -10.41 3.66 -1.77
CA GLU A 45 -11.22 3.73 -0.54
C GLU A 45 -10.41 3.35 0.73
N ILE A 46 -9.10 3.16 0.62
CA ILE A 46 -8.21 2.90 1.75
C ILE A 46 -8.12 4.13 2.66
N CYS A 47 -8.13 3.90 3.97
CA CYS A 47 -7.98 4.94 4.97
C CYS A 47 -6.54 5.06 5.49
N LEU A 48 -6.15 6.30 5.76
CA LEU A 48 -4.95 6.66 6.51
C LEU A 48 -5.37 7.41 7.76
N SER A 49 -4.88 7.00 8.93
CA SER A 49 -5.25 7.62 10.20
C SER A 49 -4.59 8.99 10.36
N GLY A 50 -5.26 9.87 11.09
CA GLY A 50 -4.76 11.21 11.40
C GLY A 50 -5.25 12.29 10.44
N GLY A 51 -5.07 13.54 10.84
CA GLY A 51 -5.59 14.70 10.11
C GLY A 51 -5.01 14.85 8.70
N LEU A 52 -5.83 15.37 7.79
CA LEU A 52 -5.52 15.56 6.37
C LEU A 52 -4.21 16.34 6.15
N VAL A 53 -4.00 17.42 6.91
CA VAL A 53 -2.81 18.29 6.78
C VAL A 53 -1.53 17.51 7.04
N ARG A 54 -1.52 16.66 8.08
CA ARG A 54 -0.34 15.85 8.43
C ARG A 54 -0.02 14.84 7.34
N GLN A 55 -1.03 14.13 6.83
CA GLN A 55 -0.82 13.13 5.78
C GLN A 55 -0.39 13.76 4.45
N LYS A 56 -0.99 14.90 4.09
CA LYS A 56 -0.58 15.69 2.93
C LYS A 56 0.87 16.15 3.07
N MET A 57 1.27 16.71 4.20
CA MET A 57 2.66 17.14 4.43
C MET A 57 3.65 15.98 4.35
N LYS A 58 3.31 14.81 4.90
CA LYS A 58 4.14 13.60 4.77
C LYS A 58 4.39 13.22 3.31
N TYR A 59 3.34 13.24 2.49
CA TYR A 59 3.45 12.94 1.07
C TYR A 59 4.22 14.03 0.29
N MET A 60 4.01 15.31 0.60
CA MET A 60 4.75 16.42 -0.03
C MET A 60 6.26 16.36 0.26
N ARG A 61 6.66 15.98 1.49
CA ARG A 61 8.07 15.74 1.83
C ARG A 61 8.66 14.59 1.01
N PHE A 62 7.88 13.54 0.74
CA PHE A 62 8.29 12.44 -0.13
C PHE A 62 8.49 12.92 -1.58
N LEU A 63 7.57 13.70 -2.13
CA LEU A 63 7.68 14.26 -3.50
C LEU A 63 8.92 15.15 -3.69
N ARG A 64 9.39 15.81 -2.63
CA ARG A 64 10.60 16.65 -2.69
C ARG A 64 11.88 15.82 -2.86
N LYS A 65 11.89 14.54 -2.48
CA LYS A 65 13.07 13.67 -2.60
C LYS A 65 13.32 13.34 -4.07
N ARG A 66 14.46 13.73 -4.62
CA ARG A 66 14.88 13.43 -6.00
C ARG A 66 16.39 13.28 -6.07
N MET A 67 16.88 12.59 -7.09
CA MET A 67 18.31 12.58 -7.41
C MET A 67 18.72 13.97 -7.93
N ASN A 68 19.81 14.54 -7.41
CA ASN A 68 20.26 15.88 -7.79
C ASN A 68 20.88 15.92 -9.19
N THR A 69 21.59 14.87 -9.62
CA THR A 69 22.25 14.79 -10.93
C THR A 69 21.25 14.59 -12.06
N LYS A 70 20.49 13.49 -12.06
CA LYS A 70 19.45 13.20 -13.05
C LYS A 70 18.17 12.68 -12.39
N PRO A 71 17.15 13.54 -12.21
CA PRO A 71 15.93 13.18 -11.48
C PRO A 71 15.17 11.97 -12.05
N SER A 72 15.28 11.69 -13.35
CA SER A 72 14.61 10.55 -13.99
C SER A 72 15.14 9.18 -13.54
N HIS A 73 16.40 9.12 -13.09
CA HIS A 73 17.04 7.89 -12.56
C HIS A 73 16.90 7.78 -11.03
N GLY A 74 16.24 8.75 -10.41
CA GLY A 74 16.01 8.79 -8.97
C GLY A 74 14.72 8.08 -8.53
N PRO A 75 14.31 8.30 -7.28
CA PRO A 75 13.06 7.76 -6.76
C PRO A 75 11.85 8.21 -7.57
N ILE A 76 11.03 7.25 -8.02
CA ILE A 76 9.81 7.53 -8.79
C ILE A 76 8.62 7.73 -7.85
N HIS A 77 7.92 8.84 -8.06
CA HIS A 77 6.77 9.25 -7.26
C HIS A 77 5.44 8.89 -7.91
N PHE A 78 4.93 7.68 -7.63
CA PHE A 78 3.62 7.29 -8.11
C PHE A 78 2.48 8.11 -7.48
N ARG A 79 1.50 8.50 -8.31
CA ARG A 79 0.33 9.30 -7.93
C ARG A 79 -0.94 8.47 -7.69
N ALA A 80 -1.09 7.35 -8.38
CA ALA A 80 -2.26 6.50 -8.26
C ALA A 80 -2.32 5.79 -6.89
N PRO A 81 -3.52 5.66 -6.27
CA PRO A 81 -3.68 5.00 -4.96
C PRO A 81 -3.24 3.53 -4.98
N SER A 82 -3.53 2.81 -6.07
CA SER A 82 -3.08 1.44 -6.28
C SER A 82 -1.55 1.31 -6.28
N LYS A 83 -0.84 2.26 -6.92
CA LYS A 83 0.63 2.27 -6.95
C LYS A 83 1.25 2.73 -5.62
N ILE A 84 0.56 3.57 -4.86
CA ILE A 84 0.96 3.92 -3.49
C ILE A 84 0.87 2.68 -2.58
N LEU A 85 -0.22 1.91 -2.67
CA LEU A 85 -0.37 0.65 -1.95
C LEU A 85 0.72 -0.35 -2.36
N TRP A 86 0.93 -0.54 -3.68
CA TRP A 86 1.97 -1.42 -4.20
C TRP A 86 3.36 -1.05 -3.66
N ARG A 87 3.71 0.24 -3.64
CA ARG A 87 5.00 0.69 -3.09
C ARG A 87 5.10 0.50 -1.57
N THR A 88 3.98 0.48 -0.86
CA THR A 88 3.95 0.20 0.59
C THR A 88 4.16 -1.30 0.87
N ILE A 89 3.58 -2.19 0.05
CA ILE A 89 3.78 -3.64 0.17
C ILE A 89 5.20 -4.05 -0.25
N ARG A 90 5.76 -3.41 -1.28
CA ARG A 90 7.16 -3.57 -1.70
C ARG A 90 8.15 -3.04 -0.65
N GLY A 91 7.67 -2.19 0.26
CA GLY A 91 8.43 -1.31 1.15
C GLY A 91 9.61 -1.98 1.85
#